data_AF-A0A7W0VFE6-F1
#
_entry.id   AF-A0A7W0VFE6-F1
#
_cell.length_a   1.000
_cell.length_b   1.000
_cell.length_c   1.000
_cell.angle_alpha   90.00
_cell.angle_beta   90.00
_cell.angle_gamma   90.00
#
_symmetry.space_group_name_H-M   'P 1'
#
loop_
_entity.id
_entity.type
_entity.pdbx_description
1 polymer ?
#
loop_
_entity_poly.entity_id
_entity_poly.type
_entity_poly.pdbx_seq_one_letter_code
_entity_poly.pdbx_strand_id
1 'polypeptide(L)'
;ITIEGCRFWLAPLPAPENGFPAGTVAGENAVDTKVFVGSTPRLTIRDTIAYGFRAGLIGNMAAYNLKESVDVTLDRVTIYDSEIALRLRGPATVTVTNAVIYDVDTAVRYEDNIVAPKIYSSTLGADVTQPFQAASSSATVIDGKNVLVLAASLPAQLSATSGSLAVQPTAFIDAANHDYHLAASSPAIDQGVTVAVDSDRDGVVRPQGGGHDVGAYERCEGACPQVPDAGPVGGGGDGDSGGTDPGGCCSADRSAAAYPALAVIALFGMWPRRRRRNALP
;
A
#
# COMPACT_ATOMS: atom_id res chain seq x y z
N ILE A 1 -5.84 8.37 14.09
CA ILE A 1 -5.54 9.29 12.97
C ILE A 1 -6.21 8.74 11.73
N THR A 2 -6.79 9.62 10.91
CA THR A 2 -7.28 9.26 9.57
C THR A 2 -6.45 10.01 8.53
N ILE A 3 -5.98 9.29 7.51
CA ILE A 3 -5.36 9.81 6.30
C ILE A 3 -6.26 9.38 5.15
N GLU A 4 -6.73 10.32 4.35
CA GLU A 4 -7.73 10.06 3.31
C GLU A 4 -7.54 10.95 2.10
N GLY A 5 -7.67 10.37 0.90
CA GLY A 5 -7.59 11.12 -0.35
C GLY A 5 -6.20 11.70 -0.60
N CYS A 6 -5.15 11.15 0.01
CA CYS A 6 -3.81 11.69 -0.09
C CYS A 6 -3.03 11.09 -1.26
N ARG A 7 -2.05 11.84 -1.76
CA ARG A 7 -0.96 11.34 -2.59
C ARG A 7 0.34 11.56 -1.84
N PHE A 8 1.11 10.50 -1.60
CA PHE A 8 2.47 10.57 -1.07
C PHE A 8 3.44 10.11 -2.14
N TRP A 9 4.44 10.91 -2.43
CA TRP A 9 5.43 10.53 -3.42
C TRP A 9 6.82 11.00 -3.07
N LEU A 10 7.79 10.28 -3.62
CA LEU A 10 9.14 10.79 -3.78
C LEU A 10 9.50 10.78 -5.26
N ALA A 11 10.31 11.75 -5.65
CA ALA A 11 10.91 11.81 -6.96
C ALA A 11 12.39 12.18 -6.80
N PRO A 12 13.26 11.79 -7.74
CA PRO A 12 14.62 12.29 -7.80
C PRO A 12 14.62 13.83 -7.82
N LEU A 13 15.45 14.45 -6.99
CA LEU A 13 15.57 15.91 -6.95
C LEU A 13 15.92 16.47 -8.36
N PRO A 14 15.18 17.45 -8.89
CA PRO A 14 15.45 17.98 -10.23
C PRO A 14 16.73 18.83 -10.26
N ALA A 15 17.15 19.37 -9.12
CA ALA A 15 18.36 20.14 -8.94
C ALA A 15 18.98 19.84 -7.57
N PRO A 16 20.27 20.15 -7.32
CA PRO A 16 20.86 19.98 -6.01
C PRO A 16 20.16 20.85 -4.95
N GLU A 17 19.76 20.27 -3.83
CA GLU A 17 19.03 20.96 -2.76
C GLU A 17 19.47 20.45 -1.37
N ASN A 18 19.62 21.36 -0.40
CA ASN A 18 19.95 21.03 0.99
C ASN A 18 21.15 20.08 1.19
N GLY A 19 22.12 20.14 0.27
CA GLY A 19 23.34 19.31 0.30
C GLY A 19 23.19 17.95 -0.39
N PHE A 20 22.03 17.65 -0.97
CA PHE A 20 21.82 16.49 -1.84
C PHE A 20 22.04 16.88 -3.31
N PRO A 21 22.73 16.05 -4.11
CA PRO A 21 22.85 16.29 -5.55
C PRO A 21 21.50 16.07 -6.26
N ALA A 22 21.36 16.66 -7.45
CA ALA A 22 20.28 16.31 -8.37
C ALA A 22 20.23 14.80 -8.62
N GLY A 23 19.04 14.25 -8.82
CA GLY A 23 18.79 12.82 -8.96
C GLY A 23 18.65 12.06 -7.64
N THR A 24 18.85 12.71 -6.48
CA THR A 24 18.69 12.05 -5.18
C THR A 24 17.22 11.88 -4.85
N VAL A 25 16.79 10.69 -4.46
CA VAL A 25 15.50 10.48 -3.77
C VAL A 25 15.74 10.69 -2.27
N ALA A 26 15.39 11.87 -1.76
CA ALA A 26 15.83 12.35 -0.44
C ALA A 26 14.92 11.94 0.75
N GLY A 27 13.83 11.20 0.50
CA GLY A 27 12.94 10.65 1.52
C GLY A 27 13.13 9.15 1.76
N GLU A 28 12.39 8.59 2.72
CA GLU A 28 12.45 7.17 3.07
C GLU A 28 11.12 6.45 2.85
N ASN A 29 10.06 6.90 3.52
CA ASN A 29 8.75 6.23 3.54
C ASN A 29 7.60 7.25 3.43
N ALA A 30 6.42 6.82 2.95
CA ALA A 30 5.21 7.65 2.98
C ALA A 30 4.71 7.80 4.42
N VAL A 31 4.61 6.66 5.12
CA VAL A 31 4.25 6.59 6.53
C VAL A 31 5.24 5.69 7.25
N ASP A 32 5.81 6.22 8.32
CA ASP A 32 6.63 5.49 9.30
C ASP A 32 5.99 5.63 10.68
N THR A 33 5.59 4.52 11.30
CA THR A 33 4.95 4.60 12.62
C THR A 33 5.96 4.57 13.76
N LYS A 34 5.78 5.49 14.71
CA LYS A 34 6.53 5.54 15.96
C LYS A 34 5.56 5.90 17.10
N VAL A 35 5.55 5.12 18.17
CA VAL A 35 4.62 5.32 19.29
C VAL A 35 5.35 5.34 20.62
N PHE A 36 4.71 5.98 21.61
CA PHE A 36 5.18 5.90 22.99
C PHE A 36 4.86 4.52 23.56
N VAL A 37 5.78 4.02 24.40
CA VAL A 37 5.61 2.73 25.09
C VAL A 37 4.31 2.73 25.90
N GLY A 38 3.54 1.64 25.77
CA GLY A 38 2.26 1.46 26.48
C GLY A 38 1.04 2.09 25.80
N SER A 39 1.20 2.64 24.59
CA SER A 39 0.08 3.11 23.77
C SER A 39 -0.23 2.14 22.62
N THR A 40 -1.48 2.14 22.15
CA THR A 40 -1.88 1.41 20.94
C THR A 40 -2.83 2.28 20.11
N PRO A 41 -2.30 3.34 19.46
CA PRO A 41 -3.12 4.24 18.67
C PRO A 41 -3.62 3.56 17.40
N ARG A 42 -4.81 4.01 16.95
CA ARG A 42 -5.40 3.60 15.68
C ARG A 42 -5.03 4.55 14.56
N LEU A 43 -4.63 3.99 13.42
CA LEU A 43 -4.37 4.70 12.17
C LEU A 43 -5.24 4.10 11.06
N THR A 44 -6.06 4.93 10.42
CA THR A 44 -6.83 4.56 9.25
C THR A 44 -6.25 5.32 8.05
N ILE A 45 -5.90 4.61 6.99
CA ILE A 45 -5.46 5.18 5.72
C ILE A 45 -6.45 4.69 4.67
N ARG A 46 -7.11 5.60 3.97
CA ARG A 46 -8.03 5.23 2.90
C ARG A 46 -7.88 6.07 1.66
N ASP A 47 -8.22 5.53 0.50
CA ASP A 47 -8.28 6.28 -0.76
C ASP A 47 -6.97 7.06 -1.04
N THR A 48 -5.83 6.42 -0.75
CA THR A 48 -4.52 7.08 -0.72
C THR A 48 -3.56 6.39 -1.67
N ILE A 49 -2.81 7.18 -2.43
CA ILE A 49 -1.81 6.72 -3.38
C ILE A 49 -0.41 6.97 -2.79
N ALA A 50 0.48 5.98 -2.86
CA ALA A 50 1.87 6.10 -2.43
C ALA A 50 2.84 5.55 -3.48
N TYR A 51 3.82 6.36 -3.92
CA TYR A 51 4.80 5.92 -4.94
C TYR A 51 6.19 6.57 -4.85
N GLY A 52 7.17 6.00 -5.53
CA GLY A 52 8.54 6.52 -5.63
C GLY A 52 9.46 6.17 -4.45
N PHE A 53 9.04 5.27 -3.56
CA PHE A 53 9.81 4.89 -2.36
C PHE A 53 10.85 3.82 -2.68
N ARG A 54 11.80 4.15 -3.56
CA ARG A 54 12.93 3.29 -3.96
C ARG A 54 14.16 4.11 -4.37
N ALA A 55 15.29 3.42 -4.52
CA ALA A 55 16.54 3.98 -5.05
C ALA A 55 17.03 5.27 -4.35
N GLY A 56 16.69 5.43 -3.06
CA GLY A 56 17.06 6.59 -2.26
C GLY A 56 18.30 6.36 -1.41
N LEU A 57 18.32 7.03 -0.26
CA LEU A 57 19.50 7.12 0.61
C LEU A 57 19.74 5.87 1.45
N ILE A 58 18.75 5.00 1.57
CA ILE A 58 18.82 3.75 2.33
C ILE A 58 18.22 2.60 1.52
N GLY A 59 18.48 1.36 1.95
CA GLY A 59 17.75 0.19 1.45
C GLY A 59 16.56 -0.17 2.35
N ASN A 60 15.67 -1.01 1.84
CA ASN A 60 14.36 -1.33 2.42
C ASN A 60 13.47 -0.09 2.61
N MET A 61 13.50 0.85 1.66
CA MET A 61 12.52 1.93 1.60
C MET A 61 11.13 1.33 1.38
N ALA A 62 10.14 1.86 2.07
CA ALA A 62 8.78 1.35 2.01
C ALA A 62 7.75 2.47 1.87
N ALA A 63 6.70 2.26 1.07
CA ALA A 63 5.59 3.20 1.10
C ALA A 63 5.00 3.26 2.53
N TYR A 64 4.67 2.12 3.13
CA TYR A 64 4.20 2.05 4.51
C TYR A 64 5.10 1.17 5.38
N ASN A 65 5.87 1.80 6.28
CA ASN A 65 6.64 1.12 7.33
C ASN A 65 5.85 1.12 8.64
N LEU A 66 5.10 0.04 8.86
CA LEU A 66 4.14 -0.10 9.96
C LEU A 66 4.73 -1.01 11.04
N LYS A 67 5.16 -0.40 12.12
CA LYS A 67 5.90 -1.01 13.24
C LYS A 67 5.40 -0.50 14.59
N GLU A 68 5.87 -1.15 15.65
CA GLU A 68 5.50 -0.85 17.05
C GLU A 68 4.01 -1.11 17.35
N SER A 69 3.56 -0.82 18.56
CA SER A 69 2.18 -1.10 18.99
C SER A 69 1.19 -0.13 18.34
N VAL A 70 0.85 -0.35 17.07
CA VAL A 70 -0.17 0.38 16.31
C VAL A 70 -1.25 -0.57 15.81
N ASP A 71 -2.48 -0.07 15.70
CA ASP A 71 -3.58 -0.75 15.02
C ASP A 71 -3.92 0.01 13.74
N VAL A 72 -3.60 -0.58 12.59
CA VAL A 72 -3.63 0.08 11.28
C VAL A 72 -4.64 -0.58 10.36
N THR A 73 -5.52 0.22 9.77
CA THR A 73 -6.38 -0.18 8.65
C THR A 73 -5.97 0.61 7.40
N LEU A 74 -5.63 -0.10 6.32
CA LEU A 74 -5.45 0.46 4.99
C LEU A 74 -6.59 -0.02 4.10
N ASP A 75 -7.33 0.88 3.48
CA ASP A 75 -8.47 0.55 2.62
C ASP A 75 -8.41 1.34 1.32
N ARG A 76 -8.60 0.68 0.16
CA ARG A 76 -8.54 1.37 -1.14
C ARG A 76 -7.22 2.14 -1.37
N VAL A 77 -6.10 1.64 -0.87
CA VAL A 77 -4.78 2.23 -1.14
C VAL A 77 -4.20 1.75 -2.47
N THR A 78 -3.53 2.63 -3.20
CA THR A 78 -2.72 2.28 -4.37
C THR A 78 -1.25 2.45 -4.05
N ILE A 79 -0.43 1.45 -4.35
CA ILE A 79 1.01 1.49 -4.07
C ILE A 79 1.77 1.02 -5.30
N TYR A 80 2.67 1.86 -5.79
CA TYR A 80 3.51 1.52 -6.93
C TYR A 80 4.87 2.20 -6.89
N ASP A 81 5.73 1.89 -7.86
CA ASP A 81 7.09 2.42 -8.00
C ASP A 81 7.86 2.48 -6.66
N SER A 82 7.83 1.39 -5.90
CA SER A 82 8.41 1.33 -4.55
C SER A 82 9.26 0.09 -4.35
N GLU A 83 10.30 0.16 -3.52
CA GLU A 83 11.12 -1.00 -3.19
C GLU A 83 10.25 -1.98 -2.37
N ILE A 84 9.61 -1.49 -1.31
CA ILE A 84 8.61 -2.23 -0.54
C ILE A 84 7.28 -1.46 -0.53
N ALA A 85 6.16 -2.12 -0.83
CA ALA A 85 4.86 -1.48 -0.65
C ALA A 85 4.46 -1.43 0.84
N LEU A 86 4.42 -2.60 1.47
CA LEU A 86 4.01 -2.77 2.87
C LEU A 86 5.14 -3.45 3.65
N ARG A 87 5.81 -2.70 4.52
CA ARG A 87 6.79 -3.22 5.49
C ARG A 87 6.12 -3.31 6.85
N LEU A 88 5.71 -4.51 7.24
CA LEU A 88 4.87 -4.78 8.40
C LEU A 88 5.69 -5.44 9.51
N ARG A 89 5.67 -4.91 10.72
CA ARG A 89 6.56 -5.35 11.79
C ARG A 89 5.83 -5.50 13.11
N GLY A 90 6.02 -6.64 13.78
CA GLY A 90 5.48 -6.87 15.11
C GLY A 90 5.95 -5.80 16.11
N PRO A 91 5.11 -5.38 17.07
CA PRO A 91 3.78 -5.88 17.41
C PRO A 91 2.61 -5.12 16.73
N ALA A 92 2.80 -4.54 15.55
CA ALA A 92 1.71 -3.87 14.85
C ALA A 92 0.56 -4.85 14.53
N THR A 93 -0.67 -4.36 14.54
CA THR A 93 -1.84 -5.06 13.99
C THR A 93 -2.24 -4.34 12.71
N VAL A 94 -2.33 -5.07 11.59
CA VAL A 94 -2.53 -4.46 10.27
C VAL A 94 -3.62 -5.20 9.52
N THR A 95 -4.60 -4.44 9.03
CA THR A 95 -5.64 -4.89 8.08
C THR A 95 -5.54 -4.09 6.80
N VAL A 96 -5.46 -4.77 5.67
CA VAL A 96 -5.43 -4.18 4.32
C VAL A 96 -6.62 -4.71 3.53
N THR A 97 -7.42 -3.80 2.98
CA THR A 97 -8.60 -4.11 2.16
C THR A 97 -8.60 -3.31 0.87
N ASN A 98 -9.13 -3.88 -0.21
CA ASN A 98 -9.33 -3.18 -1.48
C ASN A 98 -8.07 -2.49 -2.04
N ALA A 99 -6.88 -2.99 -1.68
CA ALA A 99 -5.62 -2.41 -2.09
C ALA A 99 -5.24 -2.86 -3.50
N VAL A 100 -4.59 -1.98 -4.25
CA VAL A 100 -3.98 -2.29 -5.55
C VAL A 100 -2.48 -2.00 -5.44
N ILE A 101 -1.66 -3.03 -5.64
CA ILE A 101 -0.19 -2.93 -5.52
C ILE A 101 0.45 -3.47 -6.80
N TYR A 102 1.27 -2.68 -7.48
CA TYR A 102 1.96 -3.05 -8.72
C TYR A 102 3.31 -2.33 -8.83
N ASP A 103 4.22 -2.75 -9.72
CA ASP A 103 5.56 -2.16 -9.88
C ASP A 103 6.28 -1.98 -8.53
N VAL A 104 6.50 -3.10 -7.83
CA VAL A 104 7.25 -3.12 -6.57
C VAL A 104 8.22 -4.29 -6.49
N ASP A 105 9.37 -4.08 -5.87
CA ASP A 105 10.30 -5.20 -5.64
C ASP A 105 9.69 -6.19 -4.64
N THR A 106 9.01 -5.68 -3.61
CA THR A 106 8.28 -6.49 -2.62
C THR A 106 6.94 -5.87 -2.26
N ALA A 107 5.83 -6.61 -2.43
CA ALA A 107 4.51 -6.11 -2.03
C ALA A 107 4.32 -6.15 -0.51
N VAL A 108 4.48 -7.31 0.12
CA VAL A 108 4.32 -7.45 1.59
C VAL A 108 5.57 -8.05 2.20
N ARG A 109 6.39 -7.21 2.82
CA ARG A 109 7.49 -7.63 3.67
C ARG A 109 7.04 -7.67 5.12
N TYR A 110 7.28 -8.77 5.82
CA TYR A 110 6.90 -8.91 7.23
C TYR A 110 8.09 -9.30 8.11
N GLU A 111 8.21 -8.60 9.24
CA GLU A 111 9.30 -8.75 10.20
C GLU A 111 8.78 -8.89 11.64
N ASP A 112 9.70 -9.24 12.55
CA ASP A 112 9.47 -9.22 13.99
C ASP A 112 8.27 -10.08 14.44
N ASN A 113 8.00 -11.17 13.70
CA ASN A 113 6.89 -12.09 13.91
C ASN A 113 5.53 -11.39 14.09
N ILE A 114 5.23 -10.39 13.24
CA ILE A 114 3.92 -9.77 13.21
C ILE A 114 2.81 -10.82 13.16
N VAL A 115 1.81 -10.70 14.03
CA VAL A 115 0.79 -11.74 14.17
C VAL A 115 -0.32 -11.50 13.17
N ALA A 116 -0.46 -12.43 12.22
CA ALA A 116 -1.61 -12.54 11.31
C ALA A 116 -2.06 -11.22 10.65
N PRO A 117 -1.15 -10.49 9.95
CA PRO A 117 -1.58 -9.33 9.16
C PRO A 117 -2.60 -9.78 8.12
N LYS A 118 -3.72 -9.04 8.03
CA LYS A 118 -4.85 -9.37 7.17
C LYS A 118 -4.73 -8.66 5.84
N ILE A 119 -4.79 -9.39 4.74
CA ILE A 119 -4.80 -8.86 3.38
C ILE A 119 -6.03 -9.42 2.69
N TYR A 120 -7.10 -8.63 2.62
CA TYR A 120 -8.40 -9.07 2.12
C TYR A 120 -8.79 -8.32 0.85
N SER A 121 -9.44 -9.01 -0.08
CA SER A 121 -10.05 -8.42 -1.29
C SER A 121 -9.14 -7.38 -1.94
N SER A 122 -7.90 -7.77 -2.25
CA SER A 122 -6.85 -6.86 -2.74
C SER A 122 -6.18 -7.47 -3.97
N THR A 123 -5.65 -6.62 -4.85
CA THR A 123 -5.02 -7.03 -6.09
C THR A 123 -3.52 -6.75 -6.06
N LEU A 124 -2.71 -7.77 -6.30
CA LEU A 124 -1.29 -7.65 -6.63
C LEU A 124 -1.17 -7.70 -8.16
N GLY A 125 -0.89 -6.56 -8.76
CA GLY A 125 -0.88 -6.33 -10.21
C GLY A 125 0.45 -6.67 -10.88
N ALA A 126 0.70 -6.01 -12.01
CA ALA A 126 1.90 -6.21 -12.80
C ALA A 126 3.18 -5.82 -12.03
N ASP A 127 4.31 -6.41 -12.44
CA ASP A 127 5.65 -6.03 -11.97
C ASP A 127 5.85 -6.07 -10.43
N VAL A 128 5.15 -6.99 -9.75
CA VAL A 128 5.43 -7.35 -8.35
C VAL A 128 6.47 -8.48 -8.33
N THR A 129 7.72 -8.15 -8.02
CA THR A 129 8.82 -9.14 -8.06
C THR A 129 8.70 -10.18 -6.94
N GLN A 130 8.38 -9.75 -5.71
CA GLN A 130 8.15 -10.63 -4.55
C GLN A 130 6.82 -10.26 -3.87
N PRO A 131 5.74 -11.03 -4.09
CA PRO A 131 4.45 -10.76 -3.43
C PRO A 131 4.55 -10.75 -1.90
N PHE A 132 5.30 -11.69 -1.33
CA PHE A 132 5.44 -11.85 0.11
C PHE A 132 6.88 -12.20 0.49
N GLN A 133 7.45 -11.46 1.45
CA GLN A 133 8.80 -11.67 1.94
C GLN A 133 8.83 -11.77 3.47
N ALA A 134 9.12 -12.97 3.99
CA ALA A 134 9.47 -13.13 5.40
C ALA A 134 10.89 -12.61 5.64
N ALA A 135 11.05 -11.59 6.47
CA ALA A 135 12.36 -11.10 6.85
C ALA A 135 12.48 -10.98 8.36
N SER A 136 13.42 -11.68 8.96
CA SER A 136 13.50 -11.78 10.44
C SER A 136 12.17 -12.23 11.06
N SER A 137 11.44 -13.10 10.37
CA SER A 137 10.15 -13.62 10.79
C SER A 137 10.10 -15.12 10.50
N SER A 138 9.87 -15.93 11.53
CA SER A 138 9.74 -17.39 11.44
C SER A 138 8.35 -17.89 11.79
N ALA A 139 7.51 -17.06 12.42
CA ALA A 139 6.21 -17.45 12.95
C ALA A 139 5.01 -16.74 12.28
N THR A 140 5.24 -15.69 11.49
CA THR A 140 4.15 -14.97 10.82
C THR A 140 3.45 -15.86 9.81
N VAL A 141 2.12 -15.91 9.90
CA VAL A 141 1.23 -16.46 8.87
C VAL A 141 0.39 -15.31 8.35
N ILE A 142 0.38 -15.06 7.04
CA ILE A 142 -0.49 -14.03 6.43
C ILE A 142 -1.93 -14.56 6.46
N ASP A 143 -2.87 -13.74 6.93
CA ASP A 143 -4.30 -14.02 6.76
C ASP A 143 -4.76 -13.38 5.45
N GLY A 144 -4.53 -14.08 4.35
CA GLY A 144 -4.88 -13.65 3.00
C GLY A 144 -6.19 -14.26 2.52
N LYS A 145 -7.16 -13.43 2.14
CA LYS A 145 -8.47 -13.87 1.63
C LYS A 145 -8.90 -13.03 0.43
N ASN A 146 -9.45 -13.66 -0.60
CA ASN A 146 -9.85 -12.98 -1.83
C ASN A 146 -8.72 -12.12 -2.44
N VAL A 147 -7.46 -12.54 -2.32
CA VAL A 147 -6.34 -11.81 -2.92
C VAL A 147 -6.15 -12.29 -4.35
N LEU A 148 -6.23 -11.36 -5.31
CA LEU A 148 -6.00 -11.64 -6.72
C LEU A 148 -4.56 -11.28 -7.08
N VAL A 149 -3.84 -12.20 -7.71
CA VAL A 149 -2.43 -12.00 -8.06
C VAL A 149 -2.25 -12.16 -9.57
N LEU A 150 -1.71 -11.14 -10.24
CA LEU A 150 -1.26 -11.25 -11.62
C LEU A 150 0.10 -11.98 -11.63
N ALA A 151 0.05 -13.30 -11.70
CA ALA A 151 1.24 -14.16 -11.68
C ALA A 151 0.97 -15.52 -12.32
N ALA A 152 2.04 -16.24 -12.67
CA ALA A 152 1.95 -17.59 -13.21
C ALA A 152 1.41 -18.62 -12.19
N SER A 153 1.57 -18.37 -10.89
CA SER A 153 1.10 -19.24 -9.82
C SER A 153 0.77 -18.45 -8.56
N LEU A 154 -0.08 -19.03 -7.70
CA LEU A 154 -0.45 -18.43 -6.43
C LEU A 154 0.74 -18.47 -5.46
N PRO A 155 1.09 -17.35 -4.81
CA PRO A 155 2.12 -17.33 -3.76
C PRO A 155 1.79 -18.27 -2.61
N ALA A 156 2.81 -18.90 -2.02
CA ALA A 156 2.65 -19.93 -0.99
C ALA A 156 2.00 -19.43 0.33
N GLN A 157 2.00 -18.11 0.55
CA GLN A 157 1.36 -17.46 1.69
C GLN A 157 -0.16 -17.32 1.52
N LEU A 158 -0.69 -17.56 0.31
CA LEU A 158 -2.10 -17.49 -0.01
C LEU A 158 -2.66 -18.89 -0.29
N SER A 159 -3.97 -19.04 -0.14
CA SER A 159 -4.66 -20.30 -0.43
C SER A 159 -5.88 -20.08 -1.32
N ALA A 160 -6.06 -20.97 -2.29
CA ALA A 160 -7.28 -21.06 -3.08
C ALA A 160 -8.52 -21.36 -2.22
N THR A 161 -8.35 -22.09 -1.09
CA THR A 161 -9.45 -22.34 -0.14
C THR A 161 -9.92 -21.08 0.58
N SER A 162 -9.07 -20.04 0.60
CA SER A 162 -9.39 -18.72 1.13
C SER A 162 -9.88 -17.76 0.04
N GLY A 163 -10.27 -18.28 -1.13
CA GLY A 163 -10.72 -17.50 -2.27
C GLY A 163 -9.63 -16.71 -2.99
N SER A 164 -8.33 -16.96 -2.71
CA SER A 164 -7.25 -16.25 -3.41
C SER A 164 -6.86 -16.95 -4.71
N LEU A 165 -6.58 -16.19 -5.76
CA LEU A 165 -6.32 -16.73 -7.10
C LEU A 165 -5.12 -16.05 -7.76
N ALA A 166 -4.42 -16.81 -8.60
CA ALA A 166 -3.46 -16.27 -9.56
C ALA A 166 -4.06 -16.30 -10.96
N VAL A 167 -3.90 -15.21 -11.71
CA VAL A 167 -4.52 -15.02 -13.03
C VAL A 167 -3.54 -14.46 -14.05
N GLN A 168 -3.91 -14.58 -15.32
CA GLN A 168 -3.21 -13.98 -16.44
C GLN A 168 -3.72 -12.56 -16.74
N PRO A 169 -2.99 -11.73 -17.52
CA PRO A 169 -3.40 -10.35 -17.83
C PRO A 169 -4.82 -10.24 -18.42
N THR A 170 -5.28 -11.25 -19.16
CA THR A 170 -6.62 -11.29 -19.78
C THR A 170 -7.78 -11.41 -18.77
N ALA A 171 -7.48 -11.60 -17.48
CA ALA A 171 -8.49 -11.53 -16.43
C ALA A 171 -8.93 -10.09 -16.11
N PHE A 172 -8.20 -9.09 -16.61
CA PHE A 172 -8.43 -7.68 -16.34
C PHE A 172 -8.86 -6.94 -17.62
N ILE A 173 -9.55 -5.81 -17.46
CA ILE A 173 -9.94 -4.93 -18.57
C ILE A 173 -8.68 -4.46 -19.31
N ASP A 174 -7.69 -3.93 -18.58
CA ASP A 174 -6.42 -3.47 -19.17
C ASP A 174 -5.26 -3.48 -18.15
N ALA A 175 -4.74 -4.68 -17.86
CA ALA A 175 -3.61 -4.85 -16.94
C ALA A 175 -2.34 -4.09 -17.37
N ALA A 176 -2.16 -3.82 -18.67
CA ALA A 176 -0.98 -3.13 -19.19
C ALA A 176 -0.98 -1.65 -18.79
N ASN A 177 -2.16 -1.06 -18.61
CA ASN A 177 -2.34 0.30 -18.09
C ASN A 177 -2.77 0.32 -16.62
N HIS A 178 -2.57 -0.80 -15.91
CA HIS A 178 -2.91 -0.97 -14.49
C HIS A 178 -4.40 -0.82 -14.16
N ASP A 179 -5.26 -1.02 -15.16
CA ASP A 179 -6.69 -1.18 -14.93
C ASP A 179 -6.98 -2.65 -14.58
N TYR A 180 -7.09 -2.90 -13.28
CA TYR A 180 -7.36 -4.22 -12.72
C TYR A 180 -8.84 -4.50 -12.46
N HIS A 181 -9.77 -3.74 -13.06
CA HIS A 181 -11.16 -4.18 -13.13
C HIS A 181 -11.25 -5.53 -13.83
N LEU A 182 -12.19 -6.36 -13.41
CA LEU A 182 -12.31 -7.72 -13.94
C LEU A 182 -12.92 -7.71 -15.35
N ALA A 183 -12.23 -8.32 -16.30
CA ALA A 183 -12.77 -8.55 -17.64
C ALA A 183 -13.97 -9.50 -17.58
N ALA A 184 -14.79 -9.47 -18.64
CA ALA A 184 -16.03 -10.24 -18.67
C ALA A 184 -15.85 -11.76 -18.55
N SER A 185 -14.68 -12.26 -18.97
CA SER A 185 -14.28 -13.67 -18.90
C SER A 185 -13.35 -13.97 -17.74
N SER A 186 -13.24 -13.08 -16.76
CA SER A 186 -12.28 -13.24 -15.66
C SER A 186 -12.60 -14.49 -14.84
N PRO A 187 -11.61 -15.36 -14.55
CA PRO A 187 -11.80 -16.49 -13.65
C PRO A 187 -11.91 -16.05 -12.18
N ALA A 188 -11.77 -14.76 -11.87
CA ALA A 188 -11.89 -14.22 -10.52
C ALA A 188 -13.35 -13.92 -10.11
N ILE A 189 -14.29 -13.98 -11.07
CA ILE A 189 -15.69 -13.65 -10.83
C ILE A 189 -16.40 -14.77 -10.05
N ASP A 190 -17.13 -14.40 -9.01
CA ASP A 190 -17.89 -15.29 -8.12
C ASP A 190 -17.04 -16.37 -7.43
N GLN A 191 -15.71 -16.23 -7.36
CA GLN A 191 -14.79 -17.25 -6.81
C GLN A 191 -14.29 -16.93 -5.39
N GLY A 192 -14.64 -15.77 -4.84
CA GLY A 192 -14.26 -15.33 -3.51
C GLY A 192 -15.04 -16.01 -2.39
N VAL A 193 -14.51 -15.89 -1.17
CA VAL A 193 -15.16 -16.29 0.07
C VAL A 193 -15.75 -15.08 0.78
N THR A 194 -16.77 -15.28 1.60
CA THR A 194 -17.33 -14.19 2.42
C THR A 194 -16.30 -13.71 3.45
N VAL A 195 -16.00 -12.42 3.41
CA VAL A 195 -15.16 -11.70 4.37
C VAL A 195 -15.86 -10.40 4.77
N ALA A 196 -15.45 -9.78 5.89
CA ALA A 196 -16.01 -8.52 6.37
C ALA A 196 -15.47 -7.31 5.54
N VAL A 197 -15.78 -7.31 4.24
CA VAL A 197 -15.49 -6.25 3.27
C VAL A 197 -16.77 -6.02 2.47
N ASP A 198 -17.57 -5.04 2.89
CA ASP A 198 -18.94 -4.84 2.41
C ASP A 198 -19.02 -4.17 1.03
N SER A 199 -17.95 -3.49 0.61
CA SER A 199 -17.86 -2.85 -0.70
C SER A 199 -16.45 -2.93 -1.24
N ASP A 200 -16.35 -2.96 -2.57
CA ASP A 200 -15.10 -2.97 -3.30
C ASP A 200 -14.45 -1.58 -3.35
N ARG A 201 -13.42 -1.47 -4.20
CA ARG A 201 -12.68 -0.23 -4.42
C ARG A 201 -13.48 0.90 -5.06
N ASP A 202 -14.50 0.57 -5.84
CA ASP A 202 -15.35 1.55 -6.54
C ASP A 202 -16.62 1.89 -5.76
N GLY A 203 -16.79 1.29 -4.57
CA GLY A 203 -17.99 1.41 -3.76
C GLY A 203 -19.13 0.49 -4.21
N VAL A 204 -18.84 -0.50 -5.05
CA VAL A 204 -19.78 -1.56 -5.42
C VAL A 204 -19.94 -2.50 -4.23
N VAL A 205 -21.18 -2.72 -3.81
CA VAL A 205 -21.50 -3.61 -2.69
C VAL A 205 -21.15 -5.05 -3.04
N ARG A 206 -20.56 -5.78 -2.09
CA ARG A 206 -20.25 -7.21 -2.26
C ARG A 206 -21.29 -8.10 -1.56
N PRO A 207 -21.65 -9.26 -2.12
CA PRO A 207 -21.31 -9.71 -3.47
C PRO A 207 -22.21 -9.09 -4.55
N GLN A 208 -21.69 -8.97 -5.77
CA GLN A 208 -22.49 -8.89 -6.98
C GLN A 208 -22.58 -10.28 -7.60
N GLY A 209 -23.66 -10.58 -8.34
CA GLY A 209 -23.80 -11.89 -8.96
C GLY A 209 -23.98 -13.05 -7.98
N GLY A 210 -23.26 -14.15 -8.20
CA GLY A 210 -23.40 -15.41 -7.47
C GLY A 210 -22.50 -15.56 -6.24
N GLY A 211 -21.46 -14.74 -6.11
CA GLY A 211 -20.48 -14.80 -5.03
C GLY A 211 -19.61 -13.55 -4.97
N HIS A 212 -18.72 -13.47 -3.98
CA HIS A 212 -17.74 -12.38 -3.97
C HIS A 212 -16.76 -12.58 -5.13
N ASP A 213 -16.28 -11.49 -5.70
CA ASP A 213 -15.17 -11.55 -6.62
C ASP A 213 -13.82 -11.55 -5.88
N VAL A 214 -12.83 -12.15 -6.50
CA VAL A 214 -11.44 -12.18 -5.99
C VAL A 214 -10.72 -10.91 -6.44
N GLY A 215 -10.09 -10.20 -5.51
CA GLY A 215 -9.34 -8.96 -5.78
C GLY A 215 -10.03 -7.70 -5.27
N ALA A 216 -9.46 -6.55 -5.64
CA ALA A 216 -9.89 -5.22 -5.17
C ALA A 216 -11.24 -4.75 -5.73
N TYR A 217 -11.67 -5.33 -6.86
CA TYR A 217 -12.85 -4.92 -7.60
C TYR A 217 -13.92 -6.02 -7.58
N GLU A 218 -15.18 -5.61 -7.57
CA GLU A 218 -16.36 -6.45 -7.71
C GLU A 218 -17.05 -6.09 -9.04
N ARG A 219 -17.11 -7.06 -9.94
CA ARG A 219 -17.75 -6.88 -11.23
C ARG A 219 -19.25 -6.90 -11.06
N CYS A 220 -19.92 -5.91 -11.63
CA CYS A 220 -21.37 -5.92 -11.77
C CYS A 220 -21.79 -5.90 -13.25
N GLU A 221 -22.86 -6.61 -13.60
CA GLU A 221 -23.37 -6.68 -14.97
C GLU A 221 -24.27 -5.48 -15.35
N GLY A 222 -24.38 -4.47 -14.48
CA GLY A 222 -25.29 -3.33 -14.60
C GLY A 222 -24.60 -1.96 -14.62
N ALA A 223 -25.30 -0.92 -14.18
CA ALA A 223 -24.82 0.47 -14.20
C ALA A 223 -24.02 0.85 -12.92
N CYS A 224 -23.16 -0.03 -12.43
CA CYS A 224 -22.32 0.34 -11.30
C CYS A 224 -21.24 1.33 -11.74
N PRO A 225 -20.78 2.19 -10.83
CA PRO A 225 -19.58 2.96 -11.07
C PRO A 225 -18.44 2.01 -11.42
N GLN A 226 -17.77 2.27 -12.54
CA GLN A 226 -16.44 1.76 -12.83
C GLN A 226 -15.57 3.00 -12.84
N VAL A 227 -14.97 3.31 -11.70
CA VAL A 227 -14.13 4.48 -11.54
C VAL A 227 -12.78 4.12 -12.15
N PRO A 228 -12.30 4.78 -13.21
CA PRO A 228 -10.99 4.50 -13.74
C PRO A 228 -9.97 4.56 -12.60
N ASP A 229 -9.19 3.49 -12.41
CA ASP A 229 -8.16 3.51 -11.36
C ASP A 229 -7.28 4.72 -11.64
N ALA A 230 -6.93 5.46 -10.59
CA ALA A 230 -5.95 6.52 -10.70
C ALA A 230 -4.60 5.84 -10.97
N GLY A 231 -4.39 5.46 -12.23
CA GLY A 231 -3.13 4.95 -12.74
C GLY A 231 -2.03 6.00 -12.53
N PRO A 232 -0.80 5.69 -12.97
CA PRO A 232 0.33 6.58 -12.77
C PRO A 232 -0.04 7.99 -13.23
N VAL A 233 -0.16 8.92 -12.29
CA VAL A 233 -0.37 10.33 -12.64
C VAL A 233 0.92 10.71 -13.34
N GLY A 234 0.84 10.88 -14.67
CA GLY A 234 2.02 11.12 -15.48
C GLY A 234 2.87 12.23 -14.86
N GLY A 235 4.17 12.00 -14.74
CA GLY A 235 5.15 12.95 -14.18
C GLY A 235 5.32 14.18 -15.06
N GLY A 236 4.24 14.94 -15.24
CA GLY A 236 4.14 16.09 -16.11
C GLY A 236 4.01 17.36 -15.28
N GLY A 237 5.18 17.93 -14.95
CA GLY A 237 5.38 19.36 -14.71
C GLY A 237 4.60 19.99 -13.56
N ASP A 238 5.35 20.56 -12.61
CA ASP A 238 4.87 21.63 -11.75
C ASP A 238 4.41 22.82 -12.62
N GLY A 239 3.16 22.75 -13.06
CA GLY A 239 2.43 23.81 -13.70
C GLY A 239 1.19 24.08 -12.87
N ASP A 240 1.36 24.91 -11.84
CA ASP A 240 0.26 25.63 -11.19
C ASP A 240 -0.56 26.34 -12.27
N SER A 241 -1.58 25.66 -12.77
CA SER A 241 -2.54 26.23 -13.70
C SER A 241 -3.92 25.77 -13.34
N GLY A 242 -4.33 26.09 -12.09
CA GLY A 242 -5.71 26.48 -11.72
C GLY A 242 -6.89 25.64 -12.23
N GLY A 243 -6.65 24.40 -12.66
CA GLY A 243 -7.65 23.46 -13.13
C GLY A 243 -8.11 22.63 -11.95
N THR A 244 -9.42 22.44 -11.84
CA THR A 244 -10.06 21.63 -10.82
C THR A 244 -9.59 20.17 -10.93
N ASP A 245 -8.47 19.84 -10.30
CA ASP A 245 -8.10 18.48 -9.93
C ASP A 245 -9.02 18.09 -8.76
N PRO A 246 -9.90 17.09 -8.89
CA PRO A 246 -10.72 16.63 -7.76
C PRO A 246 -9.88 15.95 -6.66
N GLY A 247 -8.60 15.64 -6.93
CA GLY A 247 -7.66 15.04 -5.99
C GLY A 247 -7.01 16.06 -5.06
N GLY A 248 -7.81 16.70 -4.21
CA GLY A 248 -7.33 17.63 -3.19
C GLY A 248 -6.39 16.97 -2.18
N CYS A 249 -5.28 17.63 -1.89
CA CYS A 249 -4.35 17.32 -0.82
C CYS A 249 -5.08 17.03 0.50
N CYS A 250 -5.13 15.77 0.90
CA CYS A 250 -5.40 15.27 2.24
C CYS A 250 -6.59 15.89 3.01
N SER A 251 -7.70 15.16 3.09
CA SER A 251 -8.74 15.46 4.08
C SER A 251 -8.33 14.89 5.45
N ALA A 252 -7.50 15.63 6.19
CA ALA A 252 -7.15 15.25 7.57
C ALA A 252 -8.27 15.69 8.54
N ASP A 253 -9.35 14.90 8.63
CA ASP A 253 -10.44 15.18 9.57
C ASP A 253 -9.95 15.01 11.02
N ARG A 254 -9.81 16.13 11.73
CA ARG A 254 -9.61 16.16 13.19
C ARG A 254 -10.95 16.08 13.89
N SER A 255 -11.56 14.89 13.92
CA SER A 255 -12.67 14.64 14.85
C SER A 255 -12.14 14.72 16.29
N ALA A 256 -12.50 15.80 16.99
CA ALA A 256 -12.05 16.12 18.33
C ALA A 256 -12.57 15.11 19.37
N ALA A 257 -11.71 14.20 19.79
CA ALA A 257 -11.71 13.65 21.14
C ALA A 257 -10.28 13.71 21.64
N ALA A 258 -10.04 14.43 22.74
CA ALA A 258 -8.73 14.64 23.31
C ALA A 258 -8.09 13.29 23.68
N TYR A 259 -7.14 12.84 22.87
CA TYR A 259 -6.27 11.70 23.13
C TYR A 259 -4.83 12.11 22.82
N PRO A 260 -3.83 11.55 23.54
CA PRO A 260 -2.49 12.15 23.60
C PRO A 260 -1.83 12.17 22.22
N ALA A 261 -1.12 13.27 21.95
CA ALA A 261 -0.55 13.63 20.67
C ALA A 261 0.27 12.48 20.05
N LEU A 262 -0.24 11.94 18.95
CA LEU A 262 0.55 11.14 18.02
C LEU A 262 1.32 12.11 17.11
N ALA A 263 2.64 12.11 17.18
CA ALA A 263 3.48 12.86 16.26
C ALA A 263 3.66 12.03 14.98
N VAL A 264 2.99 12.42 13.89
CA VAL A 264 3.36 11.98 12.54
C VAL A 264 4.56 12.83 12.15
N ILE A 265 5.77 12.28 12.23
CA ILE A 265 6.98 13.00 11.85
C ILE A 265 7.39 12.54 10.45
N ALA A 266 7.23 13.42 9.46
CA ALA A 266 8.00 13.34 8.22
C ALA A 266 9.45 13.73 8.56
N LEU A 267 10.29 12.75 8.88
CA LEU A 267 11.69 12.98 9.25
C LEU A 267 12.52 13.29 7.99
N PHE A 268 12.78 14.57 7.73
CA PHE A 268 13.97 14.98 6.99
C PHE A 268 15.18 14.86 7.92
N GLY A 269 15.76 13.65 7.98
CA GLY A 269 16.84 13.30 8.90
C GLY A 269 18.20 13.83 8.44
N MET A 270 18.57 15.04 8.87
CA MET A 270 19.97 15.49 8.89
C MET A 270 20.66 14.89 10.12
N TRP A 271 21.48 13.86 9.96
CA TRP A 271 22.23 13.27 11.07
C TRP A 271 23.64 13.87 11.16
N PRO A 272 24.05 14.45 12.31
CA PRO A 272 25.41 14.93 12.48
C PRO A 272 26.37 13.74 12.63
N ARG A 273 27.36 13.66 11.74
CA ARG A 273 28.47 12.68 11.78
C ARG A 273 29.13 12.66 13.17
N ARG A 274 29.05 11.53 13.87
CA ARG A 274 29.93 11.26 15.03
C ARG A 274 31.38 11.26 14.57
N ARG A 275 32.16 12.26 14.99
CA ARG A 275 33.63 12.25 14.84
C ARG A 275 34.21 11.12 15.70
N ARG A 276 34.88 10.15 15.07
CA ARG A 276 35.78 9.22 15.77
C ARG A 276 36.92 10.03 16.37
N ARG A 277 37.07 10.00 17.70
CA ARG A 277 38.29 10.45 18.38
C ARG A 277 39.33 9.34 18.21
N ASN A 278 40.38 9.60 17.45
CA ASN A 278 41.62 8.83 17.53
C ASN A 278 42.26 9.15 18.89
N ALA A 279 42.51 8.11 19.68
CA ALA A 279 43.35 8.19 20.87
C ALA A 279 44.61 7.40 20.59
N LEU A 280 45.76 8.08 20.59
CA LEU A 280 47.14 7.61 20.79
C LEU A 280 47.97 8.90 21.02
N PRO A 281 49.09 8.89 21.76
CA PRO A 281 50.17 7.89 21.72
C PRO A 281 50.14 6.83 22.82
#